data_AF-A0AAE1HA97-F1
#
_entry.id   AF-A0AAE1HA97-F1
#
_cell.length_a   1.000
_cell.length_b   1.000
_cell.length_c   1.000
_cell.angle_alpha   90.00
_cell.angle_beta   90.00
_cell.angle_gamma   90.00
#
_symmetry.space_group_name_H-M   'P 1'
#
loop_
_entity.id
_entity.type
_entity.pdbx_description
1 polymer ?
#
loop_
_entity_poly.entity_id
_entity_poly.type
_entity_poly.pdbx_seq_one_letter_code
_entity_poly.pdbx_strand_id
1 'polypeptide(L)'
;VNLFEFKIVLVPIHVGACHWALCAIDNQSRTISYYDSLSSAGDSSNRDMDALQTFIEAEYTQRVGEIPEKYKTSYAKTPRQENFSDCGVFVCFLGRRLARGETCEAPARLISKMRYQMSRELLASKLFPEDFLKDKTMAECLVYTTSAKCGIQNLNNTCFMSSTLQLLFHCEPFLKIIRGPQVPNIKGESILGELNDAYDNYINSNVLVPSKLVEVLSGLLPRYERGQQYDAEEFLNFLLQRVSKEVRECAQTFQSSMNIQLTCLECKAKVDVIEHSVMLPLSINKCRSVQD
;
A
#
# COMPACT_ATOMS: atom_id res chain seq x y z
N VAL A 1 -17.89 11.40 -9.90
CA VAL A 1 -17.27 12.57 -9.24
C VAL A 1 -17.09 13.65 -10.29
N ASN A 2 -17.36 14.93 -9.97
CA ASN A 2 -17.06 16.06 -10.85
C ASN A 2 -15.81 16.77 -10.34
N LEU A 3 -14.69 16.64 -11.07
CA LEU A 3 -13.38 17.14 -10.65
C LEU A 3 -13.36 18.68 -10.54
N PHE A 4 -14.19 19.36 -11.36
CA PHE A 4 -14.22 20.82 -11.49
C PHE A 4 -14.93 21.53 -10.32
N GLU A 5 -15.65 20.79 -9.49
CA GLU A 5 -16.26 21.32 -8.25
C GLU A 5 -15.24 21.48 -7.12
N PHE A 6 -14.07 20.83 -7.24
CA PHE A 6 -13.00 20.92 -6.25
C PHE A 6 -12.07 22.08 -6.59
N LYS A 7 -11.51 22.76 -5.57
CA LYS A 7 -10.48 23.78 -5.78
C LYS A 7 -9.19 23.17 -6.32
N ILE A 8 -8.81 22.03 -5.73
CA ILE A 8 -7.59 21.31 -6.03
C ILE A 8 -7.89 19.81 -6.12
N VAL A 9 -7.29 19.14 -7.10
CA VAL A 9 -7.32 17.69 -7.26
C VAL A 9 -5.89 17.18 -7.14
N LEU A 10 -5.67 16.28 -6.18
CA LEU A 10 -4.36 15.71 -5.89
C LEU A 10 -4.26 14.32 -6.53
N VAL A 11 -3.25 14.11 -7.35
CA VAL A 11 -3.06 12.90 -8.15
C VAL A 11 -1.70 12.30 -7.85
N PRO A 12 -1.60 11.26 -7.02
CA PRO A 12 -0.37 10.48 -6.87
C PRO A 12 0.01 9.84 -8.21
N ILE A 13 1.27 10.00 -8.62
CA ILE A 13 1.81 9.45 -9.86
C ILE A 13 2.82 8.37 -9.52
N HIS A 14 2.62 7.16 -10.03
CA HIS A 14 3.60 6.09 -9.94
C HIS A 14 4.60 6.22 -11.10
N VAL A 15 5.87 6.39 -10.75
CA VAL A 15 6.95 6.68 -11.69
C VAL A 15 7.92 5.50 -11.74
N GLY A 16 8.06 4.91 -12.92
CA GLY A 16 8.92 3.74 -13.14
C GLY A 16 8.42 2.54 -12.33
N ALA A 17 9.32 1.87 -11.59
CA ALA A 17 8.97 0.68 -10.81
C ALA A 17 8.61 0.99 -9.35
N CYS A 18 9.28 1.96 -8.72
CA CYS A 18 9.26 2.10 -7.26
C CYS A 18 9.12 3.53 -6.73
N HIS A 19 8.94 4.52 -7.60
CA HIS A 19 8.87 5.92 -7.18
C HIS A 19 7.43 6.44 -7.21
N TRP A 20 7.12 7.36 -6.30
CA TRP A 20 5.85 8.07 -6.22
C TRP A 20 6.10 9.57 -6.22
N ALA A 21 5.46 10.26 -7.15
CA ALA A 21 5.40 11.71 -7.24
C ALA A 21 3.95 12.19 -7.01
N LEU A 22 3.76 13.51 -6.93
CA LEU A 22 2.43 14.10 -6.78
C LEU A 22 2.21 15.13 -7.89
N CYS A 23 1.10 15.03 -8.59
CA CYS A 23 0.55 16.12 -9.38
C CYS A 23 -0.58 16.80 -8.61
N ALA A 24 -0.67 18.12 -8.72
CA ALA A 24 -1.80 18.90 -8.24
C ALA A 24 -2.42 19.66 -9.41
N ILE A 25 -3.71 19.41 -9.64
CA ILE A 25 -4.53 20.17 -10.58
C ILE A 25 -5.24 21.24 -9.77
N ASP A 26 -4.87 22.49 -9.95
CA ASP A 26 -5.53 23.63 -9.33
C ASP A 26 -6.50 24.25 -10.34
N ASN A 27 -7.81 24.05 -10.09
CA ASN A 27 -8.88 24.55 -10.94
C ASN A 27 -9.06 26.07 -10.82
N GLN A 28 -8.60 26.69 -9.73
CA GLN A 28 -8.70 28.14 -9.53
C GLN A 28 -7.65 28.89 -10.34
N SER A 29 -6.38 28.44 -10.25
CA SER A 29 -5.28 29.03 -11.01
C SER A 29 -5.11 28.45 -12.41
N ARG A 30 -5.85 27.36 -12.72
CA ARG A 30 -5.75 26.57 -13.95
C ARG A 30 -4.33 26.10 -14.21
N THR A 31 -3.75 25.46 -13.19
CA THR A 31 -2.38 24.93 -13.25
C THR A 31 -2.32 23.44 -12.95
N ILE A 32 -1.34 22.76 -13.54
CA ILE A 32 -0.93 21.41 -13.18
C ILE A 32 0.50 21.52 -12.66
N SER A 33 0.69 21.28 -11.37
CA SER A 33 2.00 21.34 -10.72
C SER A 33 2.51 19.94 -10.37
N TYR A 34 3.73 19.64 -10.79
CA TYR A 34 4.41 18.36 -10.55
C TYR A 34 5.41 18.48 -9.40
N TYR A 35 5.27 17.62 -8.39
CA TYR A 35 6.11 17.58 -7.19
C TYR A 35 6.87 16.26 -7.11
N ASP A 36 8.21 16.34 -7.05
CA ASP A 36 9.09 15.18 -7.05
C ASP A 36 10.19 15.30 -5.99
N SER A 37 10.21 14.36 -5.05
CA SER A 37 11.21 14.29 -3.98
C SER A 37 12.55 13.67 -4.41
N LEU A 38 12.60 12.88 -5.51
CA LEU A 38 13.80 12.18 -5.99
C LEU A 38 14.44 12.81 -7.23
N SER A 39 13.67 13.36 -8.16
CA SER A 39 14.19 13.80 -9.45
C SER A 39 14.10 15.32 -9.65
N SER A 40 15.12 15.91 -10.29
CA SER A 40 14.97 17.24 -10.88
C SER A 40 14.30 17.05 -12.25
N ALA A 41 13.36 17.92 -12.61
CA ALA A 41 12.55 17.90 -13.84
C ALA A 41 13.19 17.18 -15.06
N GLY A 42 12.41 16.34 -15.76
CA GLY A 42 12.85 15.58 -16.94
C GLY A 42 11.68 15.16 -17.84
N ASP A 43 11.96 14.41 -18.91
CA ASP A 43 10.97 14.07 -19.95
C ASP A 43 9.80 13.22 -19.46
N SER A 44 9.99 12.38 -18.44
CA SER A 44 8.94 11.52 -17.89
C SER A 44 7.82 12.33 -17.24
N SER A 45 8.17 13.37 -16.50
CA SER A 45 7.19 14.21 -15.81
C SER A 45 6.42 15.13 -16.74
N ASN A 46 6.99 15.48 -17.90
CA ASN A 46 6.24 16.16 -18.97
C ASN A 46 5.14 15.24 -19.51
N ARG A 47 5.47 13.96 -19.76
CA ARG A 47 4.49 12.96 -20.21
C ARG A 47 3.34 12.79 -19.20
N ASP A 48 3.65 12.74 -17.92
CA ASP A 48 2.63 12.58 -16.87
C ASP A 48 1.69 13.80 -16.82
N MET A 49 2.23 15.02 -16.91
CA MET A 49 1.43 16.24 -16.98
C MET A 49 0.59 16.33 -18.27
N ASP A 50 1.14 15.92 -19.41
CA ASP A 50 0.42 15.88 -20.70
C ASP A 50 -0.73 14.86 -20.67
N ALA A 51 -0.54 13.72 -20.00
CA ALA A 51 -1.59 12.74 -19.78
C ALA A 51 -2.72 13.32 -18.92
N LEU A 52 -2.38 14.03 -17.84
CA LEU A 52 -3.37 14.74 -17.02
C LEU A 52 -4.09 15.85 -17.79
N GLN A 53 -3.37 16.59 -18.63
CA GLN A 53 -3.95 17.62 -19.50
C GLN A 53 -4.99 17.00 -20.45
N THR A 54 -4.64 15.88 -21.09
CA THR A 54 -5.56 15.12 -21.96
C THR A 54 -6.77 14.61 -21.20
N PHE A 55 -6.57 14.10 -19.98
CA PHE A 55 -7.65 13.61 -19.11
C PHE A 55 -8.62 14.74 -18.74
N ILE A 56 -8.11 15.90 -18.32
CA ILE A 56 -8.92 17.08 -17.98
C ILE A 56 -9.73 17.55 -19.19
N GLU A 57 -9.11 17.63 -20.37
CA GLU A 57 -9.78 18.00 -21.61
C GLU A 57 -10.93 17.04 -21.95
N ALA A 58 -10.70 15.74 -21.84
CA ALA A 58 -11.72 14.72 -22.08
C ALA A 58 -12.89 14.82 -21.07
N GLU A 59 -12.60 14.92 -19.78
CA GLU A 59 -13.61 15.06 -18.72
C GLU A 59 -14.43 16.35 -18.86
N TYR A 60 -13.80 17.46 -19.25
CA TYR A 60 -14.50 18.72 -19.47
C TYR A 60 -15.37 18.65 -20.73
N THR A 61 -14.82 18.17 -21.85
CA THR A 61 -15.54 18.06 -23.13
C THR A 61 -16.75 17.15 -23.01
N GLN A 62 -16.62 16.02 -22.30
CA GLN A 62 -17.74 15.11 -22.07
C GLN A 62 -18.89 15.76 -21.29
N ARG A 63 -18.59 16.73 -20.41
CA ARG A 63 -19.58 17.38 -19.54
C ARG A 63 -20.19 18.63 -20.14
N VAL A 64 -19.36 19.46 -20.76
CA VAL A 64 -19.72 20.80 -21.23
C VAL A 64 -19.95 20.83 -22.75
N GLY A 65 -19.40 19.86 -23.49
CA GLY A 65 -19.49 19.82 -24.96
C GLY A 65 -18.50 20.74 -25.66
N GLU A 66 -17.58 21.38 -24.92
CA GLU A 66 -16.59 22.32 -25.41
C GLU A 66 -15.18 21.90 -25.00
N ILE A 67 -14.17 22.31 -25.76
CA ILE A 67 -12.75 22.05 -25.44
C ILE A 67 -12.27 23.19 -24.51
N PRO A 68 -11.79 22.89 -23.29
CA PRO A 68 -11.32 23.93 -22.37
C PRO A 68 -9.95 24.47 -22.82
N GLU A 69 -9.59 25.71 -22.45
CA GLU A 69 -8.19 26.12 -22.60
C GLU A 69 -7.28 25.27 -21.70
N LYS A 70 -6.03 25.08 -22.14
CA LYS A 70 -5.07 24.24 -21.44
C LYS A 70 -4.67 24.80 -20.08
N TYR A 71 -4.42 23.91 -19.13
CA TYR A 71 -3.87 24.29 -17.84
C TYR A 71 -2.37 24.56 -18.03
N LYS A 72 -1.84 25.52 -17.28
CA LYS A 72 -0.39 25.79 -17.30
C LYS A 72 0.33 24.72 -16.50
N THR A 73 1.32 24.08 -17.09
CA THR A 73 2.14 23.06 -16.41
C THR A 73 3.34 23.71 -15.72
N SER A 74 3.70 23.21 -14.53
CA SER A 74 4.87 23.70 -13.80
C SER A 74 5.52 22.62 -12.95
N TYR A 75 6.85 22.70 -12.84
CA TYR A 75 7.63 21.90 -11.91
C TYR A 75 7.75 22.63 -10.58
N ALA A 76 7.18 22.04 -9.53
CA ALA A 76 7.20 22.63 -8.22
C ALA A 76 8.49 22.32 -7.47
N LYS A 77 9.04 23.35 -6.81
CA LYS A 77 10.16 23.18 -5.89
C LYS A 77 9.72 22.32 -4.71
N THR A 78 10.31 21.15 -4.60
CA THR A 78 9.91 20.13 -3.63
C THR A 78 11.09 19.81 -2.71
N PRO A 79 10.88 19.58 -1.40
CA PRO A 79 11.95 19.11 -0.53
C PRO A 79 12.48 17.75 -1.02
N ARG A 80 13.79 17.56 -0.95
CA ARG A 80 14.45 16.33 -1.42
C ARG A 80 14.42 15.24 -0.35
N GLN A 81 14.17 14.01 -0.77
CA GLN A 81 14.39 12.85 0.09
C GLN A 81 15.84 12.38 0.02
N GLU A 82 16.34 11.81 1.12
CA GLU A 82 17.71 11.30 1.23
C GLU A 82 17.81 9.78 1.03
N ASN A 83 16.67 9.09 0.86
CA ASN A 83 16.59 7.65 0.66
C ASN A 83 15.58 7.29 -0.44
N PHE A 84 15.32 6.01 -0.68
CA PHE A 84 14.39 5.52 -1.72
C PHE A 84 13.06 5.00 -1.17
N SER A 85 12.77 5.20 0.13
CA SER A 85 11.59 4.62 0.80
C SER A 85 10.65 5.66 1.42
N ASP A 86 10.98 6.95 1.30
CA ASP A 86 10.19 8.06 1.80
C ASP A 86 9.26 8.71 0.77
N CYS A 87 9.33 8.37 -0.52
CA CYS A 87 8.57 9.08 -1.58
C CYS A 87 7.06 9.14 -1.28
N GLY A 88 6.46 8.06 -0.78
CA GLY A 88 5.06 8.08 -0.32
C GLY A 88 4.80 9.01 0.87
N VAL A 89 5.75 9.15 1.80
CA VAL A 89 5.65 10.12 2.91
C VAL A 89 5.65 11.55 2.37
N PHE A 90 6.50 11.84 1.38
CA PHE A 90 6.53 13.15 0.71
C PHE A 90 5.23 13.43 -0.05
N VAL A 91 4.68 12.45 -0.78
CA VAL A 91 3.39 12.58 -1.46
C VAL A 91 2.27 12.90 -0.47
N CYS A 92 2.15 12.15 0.63
CA CYS A 92 1.14 12.40 1.66
C CYS A 92 1.33 13.77 2.33
N PHE A 93 2.57 14.15 2.60
CA PHE A 93 2.89 15.43 3.21
C PHE A 93 2.50 16.61 2.31
N LEU A 94 2.96 16.60 1.06
CA LEU A 94 2.65 17.65 0.09
C LEU A 94 1.15 17.69 -0.19
N GLY A 95 0.52 16.53 -0.39
CA GLY A 95 -0.92 16.44 -0.58
C GLY A 95 -1.71 17.08 0.56
N ARG A 96 -1.32 16.83 1.81
CA ARG A 96 -1.93 17.49 2.98
C ARG A 96 -1.78 19.02 2.94
N ARG A 97 -0.57 19.51 2.69
CA ARG A 97 -0.31 20.96 2.68
C ARG A 97 -1.08 21.65 1.57
N LEU A 98 -1.07 21.07 0.38
CA LEU A 98 -1.81 21.59 -0.77
C LEU A 98 -3.32 21.57 -0.53
N ALA A 99 -3.86 20.50 0.08
CA ALA A 99 -5.27 20.45 0.48
C ALA A 99 -5.66 21.55 1.49
N ARG A 100 -4.70 22.05 2.26
CA ARG A 100 -4.87 23.17 3.23
C ARG A 100 -4.52 24.54 2.66
N GLY A 101 -4.05 24.63 1.42
CA GLY A 101 -3.59 25.89 0.82
C GLY A 101 -2.26 26.40 1.36
N GLU A 102 -1.43 25.52 1.92
CA GLU A 102 -0.12 25.86 2.47
C GLU A 102 1.01 25.77 1.43
N THR A 103 2.11 26.49 1.65
CA THR A 103 3.30 26.44 0.78
C THR A 103 4.06 25.12 0.92
N CYS A 104 4.90 24.75 -0.05
CA CYS A 104 5.62 23.46 -0.05
C CYS A 104 6.99 23.50 0.66
N GLU A 105 7.34 24.61 1.31
CA GLU A 105 8.63 24.76 1.99
C GLU A 105 8.59 24.02 3.33
N ALA A 106 9.28 22.89 3.42
CA ALA A 106 9.55 22.24 4.69
C ALA A 106 10.94 21.58 4.69
N PRO A 107 11.71 21.71 5.78
CA PRO A 107 13.03 21.09 5.87
C PRO A 107 12.91 19.56 6.00
N ALA A 108 13.84 18.84 5.38
CA ALA A 108 13.97 17.37 5.44
C ALA A 108 13.98 16.81 6.89
N ARG A 109 14.28 17.65 7.90
CA ARG A 109 14.21 17.33 9.33
C ARG A 109 12.83 16.96 9.88
N LEU A 110 11.77 16.93 9.07
CA LEU A 110 10.43 16.52 9.51
C LEU A 110 10.06 15.06 9.22
N ILE A 111 10.80 14.27 8.44
CA ILE A 111 10.30 12.96 7.97
C ILE A 111 9.95 12.01 9.12
N SER A 112 10.81 11.85 10.12
CA SER A 112 10.49 11.02 11.28
C SER A 112 9.27 11.54 12.06
N LYS A 113 9.09 12.87 12.14
CA LYS A 113 7.89 13.47 12.74
C LYS A 113 6.64 13.23 11.87
N MET A 114 6.76 13.29 10.54
CA MET A 114 5.67 13.02 9.61
C MET A 114 5.25 11.55 9.70
N ARG A 115 6.21 10.61 9.68
CA ARG A 115 5.96 9.18 9.89
C ARG A 115 5.24 8.95 11.22
N TYR A 116 5.70 9.58 12.30
CA TYR A 116 5.01 9.52 13.59
C TYR A 116 3.57 10.04 13.52
N GLN A 117 3.33 11.20 12.90
CA GLN A 117 1.99 11.75 12.72
C GLN A 117 1.10 10.80 11.92
N MET A 118 1.56 10.33 10.76
CA MET A 118 0.83 9.39 9.90
C MET A 118 0.44 8.12 10.68
N SER A 119 1.39 7.51 11.41
CA SER A 119 1.11 6.34 12.25
C SER A 119 0.05 6.63 13.30
N ARG A 120 0.12 7.79 13.98
CA ARG A 120 -0.85 8.17 15.00
C ARG A 120 -2.24 8.42 14.42
N GLU A 121 -2.32 9.02 13.24
CA GLU A 121 -3.59 9.32 12.56
C GLU A 121 -4.27 8.07 12.01
N LEU A 122 -3.48 7.12 11.49
CA LEU A 122 -3.97 5.81 11.06
C LEU A 122 -4.54 5.04 12.27
N LEU A 123 -3.80 4.99 13.38
CA LEU A 123 -4.26 4.33 14.60
C LEU A 123 -5.51 5.00 15.21
N ALA A 124 -5.63 6.31 15.10
CA ALA A 124 -6.81 7.06 15.55
C ALA A 124 -7.94 7.11 14.52
N SER A 125 -7.72 6.62 13.28
CA SER A 125 -8.62 6.80 12.13
C SER A 125 -9.09 8.25 11.96
N LYS A 126 -8.19 9.22 12.21
CA LYS A 126 -8.50 10.66 12.20
C LYS A 126 -7.26 11.48 11.89
N LEU A 127 -7.42 12.54 11.09
CA LEU A 127 -6.36 13.54 10.85
C LEU A 127 -6.21 14.49 12.04
N PHE A 128 -4.98 14.74 12.48
CA PHE A 128 -4.69 15.71 13.53
C PHE A 128 -4.48 17.13 12.97
N PRO A 129 -4.64 18.16 13.82
CA PRO A 129 -4.32 19.54 13.49
C PRO A 129 -2.85 19.76 13.09
N GLU A 130 -2.54 20.91 12.50
CA GLU A 130 -1.17 21.28 12.05
C GLU A 130 -0.15 21.35 13.19
N ASP A 131 -0.57 21.81 14.36
CA ASP A 131 0.29 21.99 15.53
C ASP A 131 0.55 20.71 16.33
N PHE A 132 -0.02 19.56 15.90
CA PHE A 132 0.14 18.27 16.57
C PHE A 132 1.62 17.90 16.86
N LEU A 133 2.53 18.30 15.98
CA LEU A 133 3.97 18.02 16.08
C LEU A 133 4.79 19.11 16.78
N LYS A 134 4.17 20.23 17.16
CA LYS A 134 4.85 21.44 17.67
C LYS A 134 5.60 21.14 18.97
N ASP A 135 4.94 20.47 19.90
CA ASP A 135 5.49 20.18 21.23
C ASP A 135 6.15 18.79 21.32
N LYS A 136 6.24 18.07 20.19
CA LYS A 136 6.87 16.74 20.13
C LYS A 136 8.34 16.85 19.80
N THR A 137 9.19 16.35 20.68
CA THR A 137 10.62 16.18 20.44
C THR A 137 10.88 15.08 19.41
N MET A 138 12.04 15.12 18.75
CA MET A 138 12.42 14.04 17.82
C MET A 138 12.55 12.70 18.53
N ALA A 139 13.05 12.71 19.78
CA ALA A 139 13.16 11.51 20.61
C ALA A 139 11.78 10.89 20.88
N GLU A 140 10.77 11.68 21.23
CA GLU A 140 9.40 11.16 21.42
C GLU A 140 8.82 10.57 20.13
N CYS A 141 9.03 11.23 18.99
CA CYS A 141 8.56 10.72 17.71
C CYS A 141 9.24 9.40 17.33
N LEU A 142 10.55 9.28 17.56
CA LEU A 142 11.32 8.06 17.30
C LEU A 142 10.93 6.94 18.26
N VAL A 143 10.77 7.25 19.55
CA VAL A 143 10.36 6.27 20.57
C VAL A 143 8.98 5.73 20.26
N TYR A 144 8.01 6.54 19.84
CA TYR A 144 6.70 6.01 19.49
C TYR A 144 6.67 5.22 18.17
N THR A 145 7.53 5.56 17.20
CA THR A 145 7.70 4.71 16.02
C THR A 145 8.28 3.34 16.39
N THR A 146 8.93 3.20 17.55
CA THR A 146 9.49 1.93 18.03
C THR A 146 8.67 1.27 19.15
N SER A 147 7.89 2.02 19.94
CA SER A 147 7.27 1.52 21.18
C SER A 147 5.83 1.05 21.03
N ALA A 148 5.17 1.30 19.90
CA ALA A 148 3.76 0.95 19.75
C ALA A 148 3.54 -0.43 19.10
N LYS A 149 4.35 -0.83 18.12
CA LYS A 149 4.27 -2.13 17.40
C LYS A 149 5.61 -2.40 16.72
N CYS A 150 6.04 -3.65 16.66
CA CYS A 150 7.26 -4.05 15.97
C CYS A 150 7.18 -3.78 14.45
N GLY A 151 8.17 -3.09 13.90
CA GLY A 151 8.33 -2.92 12.45
C GLY A 151 8.91 -4.19 11.82
N ILE A 152 8.73 -4.40 10.52
CA ILE A 152 9.43 -5.47 9.78
C ILE A 152 10.41 -4.83 8.82
N GLN A 153 11.69 -5.17 8.94
CA GLN A 153 12.74 -4.64 8.08
C GLN A 153 12.54 -5.11 6.64
N ASN A 154 12.55 -4.17 5.70
CA ASN A 154 12.54 -4.48 4.28
C ASN A 154 13.92 -5.01 3.87
N LEU A 155 13.96 -6.28 3.45
CA LEU A 155 15.14 -6.99 2.95
C LEU A 155 15.14 -7.03 1.41
N ASN A 156 15.31 -5.86 0.78
CA ASN A 156 15.34 -5.67 -0.68
C ASN A 156 14.02 -6.05 -1.38
N ASN A 157 13.12 -5.08 -1.60
CA ASN A 157 11.82 -5.25 -2.27
C ASN A 157 10.83 -6.23 -1.60
N THR A 158 10.98 -6.49 -0.30
CA THR A 158 10.10 -7.41 0.46
C THR A 158 8.92 -6.71 1.14
N CYS A 159 8.55 -5.52 0.70
CA CYS A 159 7.46 -4.76 1.32
C CYS A 159 6.10 -5.47 1.27
N PHE A 160 5.80 -6.20 0.19
CA PHE A 160 4.60 -7.03 0.04
C PHE A 160 4.51 -8.12 1.12
N MET A 161 5.65 -8.70 1.50
CA MET A 161 5.74 -9.68 2.58
C MET A 161 5.58 -8.97 3.93
N SER A 162 6.27 -7.85 4.14
CA SER A 162 6.17 -7.09 5.39
C SER A 162 4.73 -6.65 5.68
N SER A 163 3.99 -6.14 4.70
CA SER A 163 2.58 -5.76 4.87
C SER A 163 1.69 -6.96 5.17
N THR A 164 1.91 -8.08 4.46
CA THR A 164 1.15 -9.32 4.67
C THR A 164 1.40 -9.93 6.05
N LEU A 165 2.65 -9.97 6.50
CA LEU A 165 3.01 -10.46 7.83
C LEU A 165 2.46 -9.55 8.93
N GLN A 166 2.51 -8.23 8.75
CA GLN A 166 1.87 -7.29 9.68
C GLN A 166 0.36 -7.53 9.77
N LEU A 167 -0.32 -7.81 8.65
CA LEU A 167 -1.75 -8.17 8.65
C LEU A 167 -1.99 -9.47 9.45
N LEU A 168 -1.26 -10.52 9.12
CA LEU A 168 -1.44 -11.85 9.71
C LEU A 168 -1.06 -11.90 11.19
N PHE A 169 -0.03 -11.18 11.62
CA PHE A 169 0.40 -11.11 13.03
C PHE A 169 -0.53 -10.30 13.93
N HIS A 170 -1.48 -9.55 13.34
CA HIS A 170 -2.59 -8.92 14.06
C HIS A 170 -3.92 -9.67 13.87
N CYS A 171 -3.91 -10.81 13.16
CA CYS A 171 -5.09 -11.66 12.93
C CYS A 171 -5.16 -12.78 13.97
N GLU A 172 -6.01 -12.63 14.99
CA GLU A 172 -6.12 -13.60 16.09
C GLU A 172 -6.36 -15.07 15.64
N PRO A 173 -7.22 -15.37 14.65
CA PRO A 173 -7.36 -16.73 14.13
C PRO A 173 -6.06 -17.29 13.55
N PHE A 174 -5.28 -16.48 12.83
CA PHE A 174 -3.99 -16.89 12.30
C PHE A 174 -2.97 -17.14 13.42
N LEU A 175 -2.96 -16.30 14.45
CA LEU A 175 -2.08 -16.48 15.61
C LEU A 175 -2.36 -17.81 16.32
N LYS A 176 -3.62 -18.21 16.46
CA LYS A 176 -3.99 -19.51 17.05
C LYS A 176 -3.46 -20.69 16.24
N ILE A 177 -3.36 -20.55 14.92
CA ILE A 177 -2.78 -21.56 14.03
C ILE A 177 -1.26 -21.64 14.22
N ILE A 178 -0.55 -20.51 14.12
CA ILE A 178 0.92 -20.49 14.21
C ILE A 178 1.46 -20.67 15.64
N ARG A 179 0.60 -20.55 16.66
CA ARG A 179 0.92 -20.85 18.08
C ARG A 179 0.24 -22.14 18.56
N GLY A 180 -0.35 -22.92 17.66
CA GLY A 180 -1.05 -24.14 18.00
C GLY A 180 -0.12 -25.24 18.53
N PRO A 181 -0.66 -26.22 19.25
CA PRO A 181 0.11 -27.35 19.80
C PRO A 181 0.80 -28.23 18.74
N GLN A 182 0.45 -28.06 17.46
CA GLN A 182 1.05 -28.74 16.31
C GLN A 182 2.44 -28.20 15.92
N VAL A 183 2.82 -27.00 16.36
CA VAL A 183 4.08 -26.32 15.99
C VAL A 183 5.35 -27.02 16.49
N PRO A 184 5.43 -27.56 17.73
CA PRO A 184 6.66 -28.18 18.25
C PRO A 184 7.08 -29.48 17.55
N ASN A 185 6.22 -30.08 16.73
CA ASN A 185 6.44 -31.40 16.12
C ASN A 185 6.94 -31.35 14.67
N ILE A 186 7.19 -30.17 14.11
CA ILE A 186 7.57 -30.04 12.71
C ILE A 186 9.10 -30.15 12.57
N LYS A 187 9.55 -31.21 11.89
CA LYS A 187 10.97 -31.44 11.57
C LYS A 187 11.25 -30.98 10.13
N GLY A 188 12.32 -30.21 9.92
CA GLY A 188 12.76 -29.73 8.59
C GLY A 188 12.46 -28.25 8.33
N GLU A 189 12.59 -27.81 7.06
CA GLU A 189 12.24 -26.45 6.59
C GLU A 189 10.71 -26.24 6.59
N SER A 190 10.15 -25.99 7.78
CA SER A 190 8.73 -25.72 7.98
C SER A 190 8.46 -24.23 7.87
N ILE A 191 7.51 -23.85 7.00
CA ILE A 191 7.08 -22.46 6.96
C ILE A 191 6.38 -22.07 8.28
N LEU A 192 5.68 -23.00 8.90
CA LEU A 192 4.94 -22.76 10.12
C LEU A 192 5.88 -22.52 11.32
N GLY A 193 6.96 -23.29 11.42
CA GLY A 193 8.01 -23.08 12.42
C GLY A 193 8.69 -21.72 12.25
N GLU A 194 9.08 -21.36 11.02
CA GLU A 194 9.69 -20.05 10.76
C GLU A 194 8.74 -18.88 11.02
N LEU A 195 7.43 -19.05 10.76
CA LEU A 195 6.41 -18.05 11.12
C LEU A 195 6.23 -17.92 12.63
N ASN A 196 6.30 -19.03 13.38
CA ASN A 196 6.25 -19.04 14.84
C ASN A 196 7.45 -18.29 15.43
N ASP A 197 8.66 -18.63 14.99
CA ASP A 197 9.91 -17.97 15.40
C ASP A 197 9.92 -16.49 15.00
N ALA A 198 9.46 -16.17 13.79
CA ALA A 198 9.33 -14.78 13.35
C ALA A 198 8.35 -14.00 14.22
N TYR A 199 7.23 -14.63 14.64
CA TYR A 199 6.27 -13.99 15.55
C TYR A 199 6.83 -13.81 16.96
N ASP A 200 7.60 -14.77 17.50
CA ASP A 200 8.27 -14.60 18.79
C ASP A 200 9.29 -13.44 18.74
N ASN A 201 10.03 -13.30 17.65
CA ASN A 201 10.89 -12.13 17.45
C ASN A 201 10.08 -10.83 17.28
N TYR A 202 8.94 -10.90 16.60
CA TYR A 202 8.05 -9.76 16.38
C TYR A 202 7.52 -9.18 17.70
N ILE A 203 7.08 -10.01 18.64
CA ILE A 203 6.53 -9.52 19.92
C ILE A 203 7.61 -9.03 20.90
N ASN A 204 8.85 -9.50 20.76
CA ASN A 204 9.94 -9.23 21.69
C ASN A 204 10.94 -8.17 21.20
N SER A 205 10.81 -7.69 19.96
CA SER A 205 11.75 -6.75 19.34
C SER A 205 11.05 -5.49 18.84
N ASN A 206 11.80 -4.40 18.69
CA ASN A 206 11.29 -3.18 18.03
C ASN A 206 11.23 -3.33 16.50
N VAL A 207 12.11 -4.17 15.94
CA VAL A 207 12.20 -4.45 14.50
C VAL A 207 12.45 -5.95 14.29
N LEU A 208 11.55 -6.61 13.56
CA LEU A 208 11.73 -7.96 13.06
C LEU A 208 12.61 -7.93 11.81
N VAL A 209 13.65 -8.74 11.81
CA VAL A 209 14.50 -8.98 10.63
C VAL A 209 14.24 -10.41 10.12
N PRO A 210 13.35 -10.61 9.14
CA PRO A 210 12.85 -11.95 8.77
C PRO A 210 13.80 -12.68 7.80
N SER A 211 15.11 -12.66 8.02
CA SER A 211 16.09 -13.19 7.05
C SER A 211 15.89 -14.66 6.74
N LYS A 212 15.68 -15.50 7.77
CA LYS A 212 15.43 -16.95 7.60
C LYS A 212 14.11 -17.23 6.89
N LEU A 213 13.04 -16.52 7.28
CA LEU A 213 11.74 -16.63 6.64
C LEU A 213 11.80 -16.27 5.16
N VAL A 214 12.54 -15.20 4.80
CA VAL A 214 12.78 -14.84 3.39
C VAL A 214 13.54 -15.94 2.66
N GLU A 215 14.59 -16.50 3.26
CA GLU A 215 15.39 -17.57 2.66
C GLU A 215 14.56 -18.83 2.39
N VAL A 216 13.78 -19.29 3.37
CA VAL A 216 12.87 -20.44 3.24
C VAL A 216 11.80 -20.17 2.19
N LEU A 217 11.18 -18.99 2.19
CA LEU A 217 10.18 -18.62 1.19
C LEU A 217 10.77 -18.56 -0.22
N SER A 218 11.95 -17.96 -0.39
CA SER A 218 12.65 -17.93 -1.69
C SER A 218 13.00 -19.33 -2.20
N GLY A 219 13.36 -20.28 -1.31
CA GLY A 219 13.59 -21.68 -1.70
C GLY A 219 12.31 -22.42 -2.10
N LEU A 220 11.19 -22.13 -1.45
CA LEU A 220 9.89 -22.77 -1.71
C LEU A 220 9.13 -22.20 -2.90
N LEU A 221 9.57 -21.05 -3.42
CA LEU A 221 8.91 -20.31 -4.49
C LEU A 221 9.83 -20.23 -5.71
N PRO A 222 9.68 -21.15 -6.69
CA PRO A 222 10.43 -21.09 -7.95
C PRO A 222 10.24 -19.77 -8.72
N ARG A 223 9.16 -19.03 -8.41
CA ARG A 223 8.82 -17.72 -8.99
C ARG A 223 9.32 -16.52 -8.18
N TYR A 224 9.74 -16.70 -6.92
CA TYR A 224 10.15 -15.59 -6.05
C TYR A 224 11.66 -15.46 -6.02
N GLU A 225 12.19 -14.74 -7.00
CA GLU A 225 13.58 -14.34 -7.04
C GLU A 225 13.84 -13.26 -6.00
N ARG A 226 14.94 -13.44 -5.25
CA ARG A 226 15.34 -12.48 -4.22
C ARG A 226 15.52 -11.09 -4.83
N GLY A 227 14.86 -10.10 -4.25
CA GLY A 227 14.97 -8.71 -4.68
C GLY A 227 13.97 -8.27 -5.74
N GLN A 228 13.07 -9.13 -6.20
CA GLN A 228 11.96 -8.74 -7.07
C GLN A 228 10.77 -8.22 -6.26
N GLN A 229 9.94 -7.40 -6.90
CA GLN A 229 8.67 -6.94 -6.34
C GLN A 229 7.55 -7.92 -6.70
N TYR A 230 6.65 -8.16 -5.76
CA TYR A 230 5.52 -9.07 -5.92
C TYR A 230 4.24 -8.45 -5.39
N ASP A 231 3.12 -8.97 -5.86
CA ASP A 231 1.80 -8.60 -5.36
C ASP A 231 1.56 -9.21 -3.96
N ALA A 232 1.04 -8.40 -3.03
CA ALA A 232 0.80 -8.83 -1.66
C ALA A 232 -0.37 -9.83 -1.55
N GLU A 233 -1.36 -9.74 -2.43
CA GLU A 233 -2.50 -10.65 -2.53
C GLU A 233 -2.03 -12.03 -3.04
N GLU A 234 -1.20 -12.05 -4.09
CA GLU A 234 -0.58 -13.30 -4.56
C GLU A 234 0.28 -13.96 -3.47
N PHE A 235 1.09 -13.16 -2.76
CA PHE A 235 1.91 -13.66 -1.66
C PHE A 235 1.06 -14.19 -0.49
N LEU A 236 0.01 -13.48 -0.09
CA LEU A 236 -0.90 -13.90 0.99
C LEU A 236 -1.59 -15.22 0.64
N ASN A 237 -2.13 -15.34 -0.57
CA ASN A 237 -2.73 -16.59 -1.07
C ASN A 237 -1.74 -17.75 -0.96
N PHE A 238 -0.52 -17.55 -1.48
CA PHE A 238 0.52 -18.57 -1.45
C PHE A 238 0.88 -18.98 -0.02
N LEU A 239 1.10 -18.01 0.86
CA LEU A 239 1.51 -18.25 2.24
C LEU A 239 0.45 -19.07 2.98
N LEU A 240 -0.83 -18.68 2.89
CA LEU A 240 -1.94 -19.41 3.53
C LEU A 240 -2.11 -20.81 2.95
N GLN A 241 -1.95 -20.99 1.63
CA GLN A 241 -1.97 -22.32 1.02
C GLN A 241 -0.81 -23.19 1.51
N ARG A 242 0.39 -22.62 1.65
CA ARG A 242 1.58 -23.36 2.13
C ARG A 242 1.46 -23.75 3.61
N VAL A 243 0.91 -22.87 4.44
CA VAL A 243 0.58 -23.18 5.85
C VAL A 243 -0.53 -24.24 5.92
N SER A 244 -1.54 -24.17 5.05
CA SER A 244 -2.63 -25.16 4.98
C SER A 244 -2.16 -26.58 4.64
N LYS A 245 -1.01 -26.72 3.95
CA LYS A 245 -0.37 -28.02 3.71
C LYS A 245 0.28 -28.62 4.96
N GLU A 246 0.66 -27.78 5.94
CA GLU A 246 1.24 -28.22 7.20
C GLU A 246 0.18 -28.38 8.31
N VAL A 247 -0.83 -27.51 8.32
CA VAL A 247 -1.87 -27.45 9.36
C VAL A 247 -3.26 -27.19 8.76
N ARG A 248 -4.16 -28.17 8.89
CA ARG A 248 -5.48 -28.18 8.23
C ARG A 248 -6.40 -27.08 8.74
N GLU A 249 -6.22 -26.64 9.98
CA GLU A 249 -6.96 -25.56 10.63
C GLU A 249 -6.82 -24.24 9.88
N CYS A 250 -5.71 -24.04 9.16
CA CYS A 250 -5.52 -22.87 8.30
C CYS A 250 -6.52 -22.86 7.15
N ALA A 251 -6.70 -23.98 6.46
CA ALA A 251 -7.72 -24.11 5.41
C ALA A 251 -9.13 -23.93 5.99
N GLN A 252 -9.43 -24.53 7.14
CA GLN A 252 -10.74 -24.38 7.78
C GLN A 252 -11.07 -22.94 8.17
N THR A 253 -10.05 -22.14 8.50
CA THR A 253 -10.22 -20.76 8.96
C THR A 253 -10.31 -19.77 7.79
N PHE A 254 -9.46 -19.92 6.79
CA PHE A 254 -9.28 -18.92 5.74
C PHE A 254 -9.78 -19.35 4.35
N GLN A 255 -9.97 -20.65 4.10
CA GLN A 255 -10.41 -21.12 2.79
C GLN A 255 -11.93 -21.05 2.69
N SER A 256 -12.41 -20.31 1.71
CA SER A 256 -13.80 -20.25 1.30
C SER A 256 -14.04 -21.14 0.08
N SER A 257 -15.31 -21.46 -0.19
CA SER A 257 -15.73 -22.16 -1.40
C SER A 257 -16.79 -21.32 -2.11
N MET A 258 -16.60 -21.07 -3.39
CA MET A 258 -17.55 -20.39 -4.26
C MET A 258 -18.18 -21.43 -5.20
N ASN A 259 -19.51 -21.47 -5.25
CA ASN A 259 -20.23 -22.29 -6.22
C ASN A 259 -20.61 -21.41 -7.42
N ILE A 260 -20.03 -21.73 -8.57
CA ILE A 260 -20.25 -21.05 -9.84
C ILE A 260 -21.18 -21.94 -10.68
N GLN A 261 -22.42 -21.50 -10.87
CA GLN A 261 -23.37 -22.17 -11.75
C GLN A 261 -23.31 -21.56 -13.15
N LEU A 262 -22.85 -22.32 -14.12
CA LEU A 262 -22.88 -21.98 -15.54
C LEU A 262 -24.15 -22.57 -16.16
N THR A 263 -24.94 -21.74 -16.83
CA THR A 263 -26.14 -22.18 -17.55
C THR A 263 -25.96 -21.91 -19.04
N CYS A 264 -26.03 -22.96 -19.87
CA CYS A 264 -26.04 -22.82 -21.32
C CYS A 264 -27.33 -22.12 -21.76
N LEU A 265 -27.22 -21.02 -22.50
CA LEU A 265 -28.38 -20.24 -22.92
C LEU A 265 -29.24 -20.95 -23.97
N GLU A 266 -28.66 -21.87 -24.74
CA GLU A 266 -29.35 -22.62 -25.79
C GLU A 266 -29.99 -23.90 -25.25
N CYS A 267 -29.20 -24.85 -24.76
CA CYS A 267 -29.72 -26.16 -24.32
C CYS A 267 -30.18 -26.20 -22.86
N LYS A 268 -30.02 -25.10 -22.11
CA LYS A 268 -30.37 -24.98 -20.67
C LYS A 268 -29.63 -25.94 -19.73
N ALA A 269 -28.60 -26.64 -20.21
CA ALA A 269 -27.73 -27.45 -19.36
C ALA A 269 -27.08 -26.57 -18.28
N LYS A 270 -27.02 -27.09 -17.07
CA LYS A 270 -26.38 -26.45 -15.91
C LYS A 270 -25.12 -27.22 -15.53
N VAL A 271 -24.06 -26.48 -15.25
CA VAL A 271 -22.80 -27.01 -14.72
C VAL A 271 -22.48 -26.23 -13.47
N ASP A 272 -22.34 -26.92 -12.35
CA ASP A 272 -21.87 -26.33 -11.10
C ASP A 272 -20.36 -26.59 -10.97
N VAL A 273 -19.60 -25.53 -10.73
CA VAL A 273 -18.15 -25.56 -10.48
C VAL A 273 -17.91 -25.01 -9.08
N ILE A 274 -17.24 -25.79 -8.23
CA ILE A 274 -16.83 -25.32 -6.91
C ILE A 274 -15.37 -24.88 -6.98
N GLU A 275 -15.13 -23.61 -6.74
CA GLU A 275 -13.79 -23.04 -6.62
C GLU A 275 -13.47 -22.75 -5.16
N HIS A 276 -12.22 -22.97 -4.76
CA HIS A 276 -11.76 -22.63 -3.42
C HIS A 276 -10.83 -21.44 -3.47
N SER A 277 -11.05 -20.45 -2.59
CA SER A 277 -10.20 -19.27 -2.49
C SER A 277 -10.05 -18.81 -1.05
N VAL A 278 -8.92 -18.21 -0.69
CA VAL A 278 -8.77 -17.55 0.62
C VAL A 278 -9.18 -16.07 0.57
N MET A 279 -9.42 -15.52 -0.62
CA MET A 279 -9.83 -14.14 -0.82
C MET A 279 -10.92 -14.02 -1.89
N LEU A 280 -11.76 -12.99 -1.74
CA LEU A 280 -12.80 -12.66 -2.70
C LEU A 280 -12.38 -11.41 -3.48
N PRO A 281 -11.94 -11.53 -4.74
CA PRO A 281 -11.64 -10.35 -5.54
C PRO A 281 -12.95 -9.61 -5.85
N LEU A 282 -13.01 -8.34 -5.49
CA LEU A 282 -14.16 -7.47 -5.77
C LEU A 282 -13.81 -6.53 -6.92
N SER A 283 -14.66 -6.52 -7.96
CA SER A 283 -14.53 -5.54 -9.03
C SER A 283 -14.86 -4.16 -8.47
N ILE A 284 -13.95 -3.21 -8.66
CA ILE A 284 -14.16 -1.82 -8.25
C ILE A 284 -14.84 -0.96 -9.33
N ASN A 285 -15.03 -1.52 -10.54
CA ASN A 285 -15.53 -0.75 -11.66
C ASN A 285 -17.02 -0.43 -11.48
N LYS A 286 -17.36 0.85 -11.33
CA LYS A 286 -18.71 1.40 -11.11
C LYS A 286 -19.32 1.11 -9.73
N CYS A 287 -18.56 0.61 -8.76
CA CYS A 287 -19.00 0.42 -7.38
C CYS A 287 -18.76 1.69 -6.54
N ARG A 288 -19.63 1.99 -5.57
CA ARG A 288 -19.49 3.15 -4.66
C ARG A 288 -19.08 2.75 -3.25
N SER A 289 -19.23 1.48 -2.92
CA SER A 289 -18.93 0.86 -1.64
C SER A 289 -18.50 -0.58 -1.82
N VAL A 290 -17.96 -1.21 -0.77
CA VAL A 290 -17.58 -2.64 -0.78
C VAL A 290 -18.81 -3.55 -0.90
N GLN A 291 -19.99 -3.03 -0.57
CA GLN A 291 -21.26 -3.73 -0.67
C GLN A 291 -21.85 -3.75 -2.09
N ASP A 292 -21.45 -2.81 -2.97
CA ASP A 292 -21.91 -2.71 -4.36
C ASP A 292 -21.14 -3.66 -5.29
#